data_AF-A0A368G1A1-F1
#
_entry.id   AF-A0A368G1A1-F1
#
_cell.length_a   1.000
_cell.length_b   1.000
_cell.length_c   1.000
_cell.angle_alpha   90.00
_cell.angle_beta   90.00
_cell.angle_gamma   90.00
#
_symmetry.space_group_name_H-M   'P 1'
#
loop_
_entity.id
_entity.type
_entity.pdbx_description
1 polymer ?
#
loop_
_entity_poly.entity_id
_entity_poly.type
_entity_poly.pdbx_seq_one_letter_code
_entity_poly.pdbx_strand_id
1 'polypeptide(L)'
;MKDAGMYKFRYNSTLIRQLFSVLFLSFTIIYMSIVIYAPSVALSPVLRIHKWWLVLIFGLCTTLYTCIGGLKAVVWSDSLQVLFMFLVNILGRHQDKNDPGKVCRQLGVLTLIVQGLRHPRVGGFGRVWNIAVESGRTSELFRFDPRIDQYNSVWINLISGTITWLASFGVNQLAIQRYASLPSLHQAQRIIYWTLIPFTVLCSIVAFVGFIALAYFYNCNPIETGEITETDHLTILFARDILR
;
A
#
# COMPACT_ATOMS: atom_id res chain seq x y z
N MET A 1 -24.83 4.30 -10.59
CA MET A 1 -25.42 4.95 -11.78
C MET A 1 -25.76 6.44 -11.59
N LYS A 2 -25.69 7.02 -10.37
CA LYS A 2 -25.97 8.46 -10.16
C LYS A 2 -24.76 9.38 -10.42
N ASP A 3 -23.54 8.85 -10.47
CA ASP A 3 -22.30 9.67 -10.47
C ASP A 3 -21.80 10.08 -11.87
N ALA A 4 -22.19 9.35 -12.92
CA ALA A 4 -21.80 9.66 -14.30
C ALA A 4 -22.45 10.96 -14.85
N GLY A 5 -23.26 11.64 -14.04
CA GLY A 5 -23.94 12.89 -14.37
C GLY A 5 -23.19 14.16 -13.96
N MET A 6 -22.22 14.11 -13.03
CA MET A 6 -21.64 15.33 -12.44
C MET A 6 -21.07 16.29 -13.51
N TYR A 7 -20.25 15.77 -14.43
CA TYR A 7 -19.69 16.58 -15.52
C TYR A 7 -20.74 17.07 -16.52
N LYS A 8 -21.81 16.29 -16.73
CA LYS A 8 -22.92 16.67 -17.61
C LYS A 8 -23.75 17.80 -17.00
N PHE A 9 -24.00 17.78 -15.69
CA PHE A 9 -24.72 18.86 -15.00
C PHE A 9 -23.88 20.13 -14.82
N ARG A 10 -22.54 19.99 -14.69
CA ARG A 10 -21.63 21.13 -14.49
C ARG A 10 -21.24 21.85 -15.78
N TYR A 11 -20.94 21.12 -16.85
CA TYR A 11 -20.39 21.67 -18.11
C TYR A 11 -21.32 21.51 -19.31
N ASN A 12 -22.49 20.86 -19.14
CA ASN A 12 -23.50 20.62 -20.17
C ASN A 12 -22.95 20.06 -21.51
N SER A 13 -21.80 19.39 -21.47
CA SER A 13 -21.11 18.86 -22.66
C SER A 13 -20.84 17.36 -22.51
N THR A 14 -21.34 16.58 -23.46
CA THR A 14 -21.14 15.12 -23.52
C THR A 14 -19.69 14.76 -23.85
N LEU A 15 -18.99 15.60 -24.62
CA LEU A 15 -17.60 15.38 -25.04
C LEU A 15 -16.63 15.42 -23.84
N ILE A 16 -16.76 16.45 -22.99
CA ILE A 16 -15.92 16.59 -21.79
C ILE A 16 -16.09 15.38 -20.88
N ARG A 17 -17.33 14.90 -20.70
CA ARG A 17 -17.61 13.71 -19.91
C ARG A 17 -16.93 12.47 -20.48
N GLN A 18 -17.00 12.25 -21.79
CA GLN A 18 -16.37 11.10 -22.45
C GLN A 18 -14.86 11.16 -22.31
N LEU A 19 -14.25 12.32 -22.55
CA LEU A 19 -12.81 12.52 -22.45
C LEU A 19 -12.28 12.24 -21.04
N PHE A 20 -12.90 12.81 -20.00
CA PHE A 20 -12.51 12.52 -18.60
C PHE A 20 -12.76 11.05 -18.23
N SER A 21 -13.84 10.43 -18.72
CA SER A 21 -14.11 9.02 -18.45
C SER A 21 -13.05 8.10 -19.08
N VAL A 22 -12.64 8.38 -20.32
CA VAL A 22 -11.58 7.62 -21.01
C VAL A 22 -10.25 7.80 -20.28
N LEU A 23 -9.85 9.04 -19.96
CA LEU A 23 -8.63 9.31 -19.21
C LEU A 23 -8.60 8.60 -17.85
N PHE A 24 -9.72 8.64 -17.11
CA PHE A 24 -9.83 7.96 -15.82
C PHE A 24 -9.73 6.44 -15.95
N LEU A 25 -10.40 5.84 -16.94
CA LEU A 25 -10.32 4.40 -17.19
C LEU A 25 -8.91 3.97 -17.59
N SER A 26 -8.25 4.71 -18.49
CA SER A 26 -6.87 4.44 -18.89
C SER A 26 -5.91 4.50 -17.69
N PHE A 27 -5.99 5.54 -16.87
CA PHE A 27 -5.19 5.66 -15.64
C PHE A 27 -5.46 4.50 -14.67
N THR A 28 -6.73 4.14 -14.48
CA THR A 28 -7.12 3.06 -13.56
C THR A 28 -6.58 1.70 -14.01
N ILE A 29 -6.58 1.39 -15.32
CA ILE A 29 -6.03 0.13 -15.85
C ILE A 29 -4.53 0.03 -15.55
N ILE A 30 -3.78 1.12 -15.79
CA ILE A 30 -2.34 1.16 -15.52
C ILE A 30 -2.08 1.00 -14.02
N TYR A 31 -2.81 1.74 -13.19
CA TYR A 31 -2.67 1.67 -11.74
C TYR A 31 -2.97 0.26 -11.19
N MET A 32 -4.09 -0.36 -11.61
CA MET A 32 -4.46 -1.70 -11.16
C MET A 32 -3.45 -2.77 -11.62
N SER A 33 -2.77 -2.56 -12.76
CA SER A 33 -1.70 -3.46 -13.21
C SER A 33 -0.52 -3.47 -12.24
N ILE A 34 -0.12 -2.28 -11.75
CA ILE A 34 0.95 -2.15 -10.75
C ILE A 34 0.51 -2.78 -9.42
N VAL A 35 -0.74 -2.56 -9.00
CA VAL A 35 -1.28 -3.10 -7.75
C VAL A 35 -1.31 -4.63 -7.74
N ILE A 36 -1.60 -5.29 -8.87
CA ILE A 36 -1.59 -6.77 -8.96
C ILE A 36 -0.16 -7.32 -9.08
N TYR A 37 0.78 -6.55 -9.65
CA TYR A 37 2.17 -6.96 -9.79
C TYR A 37 2.85 -7.18 -8.44
N ALA A 38 2.73 -6.22 -7.51
CA ALA A 38 3.40 -6.28 -6.20
C ALA A 38 3.16 -7.59 -5.41
N PRO A 39 1.91 -8.05 -5.15
CA PRO A 39 1.67 -9.31 -4.47
C PRO A 39 2.09 -10.53 -5.29
N SER A 40 2.03 -10.47 -6.62
CA SER A 40 2.45 -11.56 -7.51
C SER A 40 3.95 -11.83 -7.41
N VAL A 41 4.76 -10.77 -7.36
CA VAL A 41 6.21 -10.86 -7.16
C VAL A 41 6.53 -11.35 -5.76
N ALA A 42 5.85 -10.83 -4.73
CA ALA A 42 6.07 -11.25 -3.35
C ALA A 42 5.74 -12.74 -3.13
N LEU A 43 4.71 -13.25 -3.81
CA LEU A 43 4.23 -14.62 -3.63
C LEU A 43 4.94 -15.64 -4.54
N SER A 44 5.58 -15.20 -5.62
CA SER A 44 6.26 -16.08 -6.58
C SER A 44 7.32 -17.00 -5.94
N PRO A 45 8.21 -16.53 -5.04
CA PRO A 45 9.17 -17.38 -4.35
C PRO A 45 8.53 -18.36 -3.35
N VAL A 46 7.39 -17.99 -2.76
CA VAL A 46 6.70 -18.78 -1.74
C VAL A 46 5.96 -19.95 -2.39
N LEU A 47 5.18 -19.68 -3.45
CA LEU A 47 4.45 -20.70 -4.18
C LEU A 47 5.32 -21.46 -5.19
N ARG A 48 6.54 -20.96 -5.48
CA ARG A 48 7.42 -21.47 -6.54
C ARG A 48 6.73 -21.49 -7.92
N ILE A 49 5.83 -20.53 -8.16
CA ILE A 49 5.11 -20.34 -9.42
C ILE A 49 5.64 -19.07 -10.10
N HIS A 50 5.76 -19.09 -11.43
CA HIS A 50 6.19 -17.94 -12.21
C HIS A 50 5.24 -16.73 -12.03
N LYS A 51 5.79 -15.53 -11.81
CA LYS A 51 5.03 -14.30 -11.49
C LYS A 51 3.89 -13.99 -12.49
N TRP A 52 4.08 -14.20 -13.79
CA TRP A 52 3.03 -13.99 -14.80
C TRP A 52 1.78 -14.85 -14.59
N TRP A 53 1.93 -16.11 -14.16
CA TRP A 53 0.78 -16.97 -13.84
C TRP A 53 0.04 -16.47 -12.60
N LEU A 54 0.77 -15.98 -11.59
CA LEU A 54 0.17 -15.39 -10.40
C LEU A 54 -0.61 -14.11 -10.73
N VAL A 55 -0.08 -13.24 -11.59
CA VAL A 55 -0.79 -12.05 -12.09
C VAL A 55 -2.11 -12.44 -12.74
N LEU A 56 -2.10 -13.46 -13.60
CA LEU A 56 -3.32 -13.95 -14.27
C LEU A 56 -4.33 -14.54 -13.28
N ILE A 57 -3.87 -15.34 -12.31
CA ILE A 57 -4.75 -15.94 -11.29
C ILE A 57 -5.37 -14.85 -10.43
N PHE A 58 -4.58 -13.91 -9.90
CA PHE A 58 -5.12 -12.80 -9.12
C PHE A 58 -6.08 -11.94 -9.93
N GLY A 59 -5.72 -11.56 -11.16
CA GLY A 59 -6.59 -10.78 -12.02
C GLY A 59 -7.91 -11.49 -12.33
N LEU A 60 -7.87 -12.79 -12.64
CA LEU A 60 -9.06 -13.58 -12.94
C LEU A 60 -9.95 -13.72 -11.70
N CYS A 61 -9.38 -14.14 -10.56
CA CYS A 61 -10.13 -14.25 -9.30
C CYS A 61 -10.78 -12.93 -8.90
N THR A 62 -10.02 -11.82 -8.97
CA THR A 62 -10.51 -10.47 -8.65
C THR A 62 -11.63 -10.04 -9.58
N THR A 63 -11.49 -10.31 -10.88
CA THR A 63 -12.54 -10.01 -11.86
C THR A 63 -13.80 -10.83 -11.57
N LEU A 64 -13.66 -12.15 -11.35
CA LEU A 64 -14.80 -13.04 -11.12
C LEU A 64 -15.62 -12.65 -9.88
N TYR A 65 -14.98 -12.47 -8.72
CA TYR A 65 -15.74 -12.12 -7.51
C TYR A 65 -16.33 -10.70 -7.60
N THR A 66 -15.68 -9.78 -8.30
CA THR A 66 -16.20 -8.43 -8.51
C THR A 66 -17.39 -8.43 -9.47
N CYS A 67 -17.36 -9.23 -10.53
CA CYS A 67 -18.48 -9.39 -11.45
C CYS A 67 -19.72 -9.99 -10.77
N ILE A 68 -19.52 -10.98 -9.88
CA ILE A 68 -20.63 -11.66 -9.19
C ILE A 68 -21.21 -10.78 -8.08
N GLY A 69 -20.37 -10.18 -7.24
CA GLY A 69 -20.82 -9.52 -6.01
C GLY A 69 -20.93 -8.00 -6.08
N GLY A 70 -20.41 -7.37 -7.14
CA GLY A 70 -20.41 -5.92 -7.32
C GLY A 70 -19.71 -5.17 -6.17
N LEU A 71 -20.12 -3.92 -5.95
CA LEU A 71 -19.48 -3.04 -4.94
C LEU A 71 -19.53 -3.62 -3.52
N LYS A 72 -20.58 -4.40 -3.18
CA LYS A 72 -20.72 -5.00 -1.85
C LYS A 72 -19.64 -6.05 -1.58
N ALA A 73 -19.39 -6.94 -2.53
CA ALA A 73 -18.33 -7.94 -2.39
C ALA A 73 -16.94 -7.30 -2.29
N VAL A 74 -16.69 -6.26 -3.08
CA VAL A 74 -15.43 -5.49 -3.02
C VAL A 74 -15.22 -4.88 -1.65
N VAL A 75 -16.23 -4.23 -1.07
CA VAL A 75 -16.11 -3.64 0.28
C VAL A 75 -15.89 -4.72 1.34
N TRP A 76 -16.51 -5.89 1.19
CA TRP A 76 -16.31 -7.00 2.11
C TRP A 76 -14.92 -7.62 2.00
N SER A 77 -14.41 -7.83 0.78
CA SER A 77 -13.05 -8.31 0.56
C SER A 77 -12.00 -7.33 1.09
N ASP A 78 -12.19 -6.01 0.85
CA ASP A 78 -11.30 -4.97 1.38
C ASP A 78 -11.28 -4.99 2.92
N SER A 79 -12.45 -5.16 3.54
CA SER A 79 -12.58 -5.24 5.01
C SER A 79 -11.83 -6.46 5.57
N LEU A 80 -11.97 -7.61 4.93
CA LEU A 80 -11.24 -8.83 5.30
C LEU A 80 -9.73 -8.68 5.07
N GLN A 81 -9.30 -8.02 3.98
CA GLN A 81 -7.89 -7.80 3.69
C GLN A 81 -7.22 -6.92 4.77
N VAL A 82 -7.87 -5.83 5.17
CA VAL A 82 -7.39 -4.98 6.27
C VAL A 82 -7.35 -5.78 7.58
N LEU A 83 -8.38 -6.58 7.84
CA LEU A 83 -8.42 -7.47 9.01
C LEU A 83 -7.19 -8.40 9.02
N PHE A 84 -6.90 -9.11 7.93
CA PHE A 84 -5.75 -10.00 7.87
C PHE A 84 -4.40 -9.26 7.95
N MET A 85 -4.31 -8.05 7.40
CA MET A 85 -3.08 -7.25 7.46
C MET A 85 -2.71 -6.83 8.90
N PHE A 86 -3.71 -6.60 9.76
CA PHE A 86 -3.52 -6.14 11.15
C PHE A 86 -3.68 -7.23 12.21
N LEU A 87 -4.63 -8.16 12.06
CA LEU A 87 -5.15 -9.01 13.15
C LEU A 87 -4.43 -10.37 13.30
N VAL A 88 -3.48 -10.69 12.41
CA VAL A 88 -2.74 -11.96 12.42
C VAL A 88 -1.88 -12.19 13.68
N ASN A 89 -1.77 -11.21 14.60
CA ASN A 89 -1.06 -11.39 15.87
C ASN A 89 -1.89 -11.96 17.04
N ILE A 90 -3.20 -12.20 16.91
CA ILE A 90 -4.01 -12.68 18.06
C ILE A 90 -4.16 -14.22 18.10
N LEU A 91 -4.02 -14.93 16.98
CA LEU A 91 -4.18 -16.39 16.91
C LEU A 91 -2.87 -17.19 17.11
N GLY A 92 -1.81 -16.52 17.56
CA GLY A 92 -0.46 -17.08 17.71
C GLY A 92 -0.10 -17.58 19.11
N ARG A 93 -1.06 -17.95 19.97
CA ARG A 93 -0.76 -18.47 21.33
C ARG A 93 -0.73 -19.99 21.48
N HIS A 94 -0.97 -20.77 20.43
CA HIS A 94 -0.69 -22.21 20.44
C HIS A 94 0.32 -22.53 19.34
N GLN A 95 1.59 -22.60 19.74
CA GLN A 95 2.74 -22.77 18.87
C GLN A 95 3.30 -24.19 19.09
N ASP A 96 2.82 -25.15 18.31
CA ASP A 96 3.53 -26.43 18.13
C ASP A 96 4.71 -26.22 17.17
N LYS A 97 5.85 -26.82 17.48
CA LYS A 97 7.12 -26.57 16.79
C LYS A 97 7.24 -27.29 15.43
N ASN A 98 6.40 -28.27 15.12
CA ASN A 98 6.55 -29.14 13.94
C ASN A 98 5.52 -28.96 12.82
N ASP A 99 4.64 -27.95 12.89
CA ASP A 99 3.57 -27.80 11.90
C ASP A 99 4.03 -27.05 10.61
N PRO A 100 3.87 -27.64 9.40
CA PRO A 100 4.19 -26.98 8.13
C PRO A 100 3.25 -25.80 7.78
N GLY A 101 2.17 -25.60 8.56
CA GLY A 101 1.24 -24.47 8.43
C GLY A 101 1.72 -23.12 9.01
N LYS A 102 2.92 -23.06 9.61
CA LYS A 102 3.48 -21.85 10.27
C LYS A 102 3.64 -20.64 9.35
N VAL A 103 3.95 -20.86 8.07
CA VAL A 103 4.27 -19.79 7.10
C VAL A 103 3.04 -18.92 6.77
N CYS A 104 1.84 -19.50 6.81
CA CYS A 104 0.61 -18.78 6.47
C CYS A 104 0.09 -17.88 7.63
N ARG A 105 0.50 -18.16 8.88
CA ARG A 105 0.01 -17.46 10.09
C ARG A 105 0.88 -16.27 10.52
N GLN A 106 1.93 -15.89 9.78
CA GLN A 106 2.91 -14.86 10.18
C GLN A 106 2.97 -13.63 9.26
N LEU A 107 2.11 -13.52 8.25
CA LEU A 107 2.12 -12.45 7.22
C LEU A 107 1.47 -11.13 7.67
N GLY A 108 1.49 -10.82 8.98
CA GLY A 108 1.05 -9.52 9.50
C GLY A 108 2.19 -8.51 9.53
N VAL A 109 1.91 -7.24 9.23
CA VAL A 109 2.93 -6.17 9.25
C VAL A 109 3.57 -6.02 10.64
N LEU A 110 2.80 -6.28 11.70
CA LEU A 110 3.30 -6.25 13.08
C LEU A 110 4.35 -7.34 13.35
N THR A 111 4.22 -8.52 12.74
CA THR A 111 5.19 -9.61 12.89
C THR A 111 6.52 -9.24 12.25
N LEU A 112 6.49 -8.57 11.09
CA LEU A 112 7.69 -8.01 10.45
C LEU A 112 8.39 -6.98 11.33
N ILE A 113 7.64 -6.12 12.01
CA ILE A 113 8.22 -5.13 12.92
C ILE A 113 8.90 -5.81 14.10
N VAL A 114 8.22 -6.75 14.76
CA VAL A 114 8.76 -7.42 15.95
C VAL A 114 9.99 -8.26 15.62
N GLN A 115 9.93 -9.08 14.57
CA GLN A 115 11.05 -9.91 14.15
C GLN A 115 12.19 -9.06 13.56
N GLY A 116 11.85 -8.03 12.79
CA GLY A 116 12.81 -7.09 12.22
C GLY A 116 13.63 -6.36 13.30
N LEU A 117 12.98 -5.85 14.34
CA LEU A 117 13.67 -5.18 15.45
C LEU A 117 14.54 -6.15 16.28
N ARG A 118 14.12 -7.41 16.42
CA ARG A 118 14.89 -8.43 17.15
C ARG A 118 16.06 -8.99 16.35
N HIS A 119 16.08 -8.79 15.04
CA HIS A 119 17.11 -9.36 14.19
C HIS A 119 18.49 -8.81 14.55
N PRO A 120 19.54 -9.66 14.70
CA PRO A 120 20.87 -9.22 15.13
C PRO A 120 21.50 -8.13 14.24
N ARG A 121 21.19 -8.14 12.93
CA ARG A 121 21.65 -7.10 12.00
C ARG A 121 21.07 -5.72 12.31
N VAL A 122 19.82 -5.66 12.80
CA VAL A 122 19.11 -4.40 13.10
C VAL A 122 19.44 -3.93 14.51
N GLY A 123 19.41 -4.82 15.52
CA GLY A 123 19.83 -4.49 16.88
C GLY A 123 18.88 -3.55 17.65
N GLY A 124 17.57 -3.63 17.37
CA GLY A 124 16.53 -2.89 18.11
C GLY A 124 16.26 -1.46 17.64
N PHE A 125 15.31 -0.80 18.31
CA PHE A 125 14.81 0.52 17.90
C PHE A 125 15.87 1.62 17.93
N GLY A 126 16.72 1.64 18.96
CA GLY A 126 17.76 2.67 19.10
C GLY A 126 18.75 2.68 17.93
N ARG A 127 19.15 1.49 17.45
CA ARG A 127 20.05 1.38 16.30
C ARG A 127 19.35 1.77 14.98
N VAL A 128 18.07 1.43 14.82
CA VAL A 128 17.28 1.91 13.67
C VAL A 128 17.26 3.43 13.61
N TRP A 129 17.03 4.10 14.75
CA TRP A 129 17.02 5.56 14.82
C TRP A 129 18.40 6.16 14.51
N ASN A 130 19.47 5.60 15.08
CA ASN A 130 20.83 6.07 14.82
C ASN A 130 21.19 5.95 13.33
N ILE A 131 20.89 4.81 12.69
CA ILE A 131 21.12 4.63 11.25
C ILE A 131 20.26 5.60 10.43
N ALA A 132 19.02 5.87 10.82
CA ALA A 132 18.18 6.85 10.14
C ALA A 132 18.78 8.26 10.18
N VAL A 133 19.46 8.61 11.28
CA VAL A 133 20.20 9.88 11.43
C VAL A 133 21.49 9.86 10.61
N GLU A 134 22.31 8.81 10.73
CA GLU A 134 23.59 8.67 10.00
C GLU A 134 23.40 8.66 8.47
N SER A 135 22.34 8.01 7.99
CA SER A 135 21.99 7.98 6.57
C SER A 135 21.48 9.31 6.01
N GLY A 136 21.32 10.34 6.84
CA GLY A 136 20.78 11.65 6.45
C GLY A 136 19.29 11.64 6.11
N ARG A 137 18.58 10.52 6.32
CA ARG A 137 17.15 10.40 5.99
C ARG A 137 16.26 11.27 6.89
N THR A 138 16.66 11.50 8.13
CA THR A 138 15.94 12.38 9.05
C THR A 138 16.08 13.86 8.67
N SER A 139 17.24 14.29 8.15
CA SER A 139 17.44 15.67 7.69
C SER A 139 16.62 16.02 6.44
N GLU A 140 16.32 15.03 5.59
CA GLU A 140 15.45 15.25 4.42
C GLU A 140 13.98 15.47 4.80
N LEU A 141 13.51 15.04 5.98
CA LEU A 141 12.10 15.17 6.39
C LEU A 141 11.64 16.62 6.53
N PHE A 142 12.53 17.51 6.98
CA PHE A 142 12.24 18.92 7.26
C PHE A 142 12.98 19.88 6.32
N ARG A 143 13.44 19.39 5.17
CA ARG A 143 14.20 20.20 4.22
C ARG A 143 13.32 21.24 3.53
N PHE A 144 13.55 22.51 3.85
CA PHE A 144 12.90 23.63 3.20
C PHE A 144 13.86 24.28 2.18
N ASP A 145 13.64 24.00 0.90
CA ASP A 145 14.45 24.54 -0.19
C ASP A 145 13.52 25.01 -1.31
N PRO A 146 13.46 26.32 -1.65
CA PRO A 146 12.50 26.87 -2.62
C PRO A 146 12.77 26.46 -4.07
N ARG A 147 13.87 25.75 -4.35
CA ARG A 147 14.21 25.24 -5.69
C ARG A 147 13.20 24.18 -6.17
N ILE A 148 12.74 24.31 -7.43
CA ILE A 148 11.72 23.43 -8.04
C ILE A 148 12.33 22.09 -8.49
N ASP A 149 13.62 22.10 -8.83
CA ASP A 149 14.40 20.92 -9.25
C ASP A 149 14.75 19.97 -8.08
N GLN A 150 14.58 20.42 -6.83
CA GLN A 150 14.89 19.62 -5.66
C GLN A 150 13.79 18.58 -5.40
N TYR A 151 14.17 17.31 -5.33
CA TYR A 151 13.28 16.26 -4.85
C TYR A 151 13.11 16.34 -3.33
N ASN A 152 11.89 16.11 -2.84
CA ASN A 152 11.54 16.00 -1.41
C ASN A 152 11.70 17.27 -0.54
N SER A 153 11.36 18.47 -1.04
CA SER A 153 11.19 19.61 -0.12
C SER A 153 9.82 19.60 0.57
N VAL A 154 9.76 20.11 1.80
CA VAL A 154 8.53 20.22 2.60
C VAL A 154 7.39 20.91 1.83
N TRP A 155 7.66 22.01 1.14
CA TRP A 155 6.63 22.73 0.39
C TRP A 155 6.15 21.95 -0.84
N ILE A 156 7.07 21.25 -1.54
CA ILE A 156 6.73 20.40 -2.71
C ILE A 156 5.84 19.25 -2.25
N ASN A 157 6.25 18.56 -1.18
CA ASN A 157 5.50 17.45 -0.61
C ASN A 157 4.13 17.90 -0.07
N LEU A 158 4.05 19.08 0.53
CA LEU A 158 2.78 19.63 1.02
C LEU A 158 1.84 19.94 -0.14
N ILE A 159 2.29 20.69 -1.16
CA ILE A 159 1.45 21.06 -2.31
C ILE A 159 1.06 19.84 -3.13
N SER A 160 2.03 19.03 -3.55
CA SER A 160 1.77 17.82 -4.35
C SER A 160 0.93 16.81 -3.57
N GLY A 161 1.19 16.63 -2.27
CA GLY A 161 0.41 15.78 -1.39
C GLY A 161 -1.03 16.26 -1.29
N THR A 162 -1.26 17.54 -0.98
CA THR A 162 -2.62 18.10 -0.91
C THR A 162 -3.38 17.91 -2.22
N ILE A 163 -2.77 18.20 -3.38
CA ILE A 163 -3.41 18.01 -4.69
C ILE A 163 -3.75 16.53 -4.93
N THR A 164 -2.80 15.64 -4.66
CA THR A 164 -2.95 14.19 -4.87
C THR A 164 -4.04 13.60 -3.98
N TRP A 165 -4.09 13.96 -2.70
CA TRP A 165 -5.10 13.48 -1.76
C TRP A 165 -6.47 14.09 -2.06
N LEU A 166 -6.53 15.38 -2.41
CA LEU A 166 -7.78 16.02 -2.82
C LEU A 166 -8.36 15.36 -4.08
N ALA A 167 -7.52 15.03 -5.07
CA ALA A 167 -7.97 14.28 -6.26
C ALA A 167 -8.43 12.86 -5.88
N SER A 168 -7.70 12.18 -5.01
CA SER A 168 -7.98 10.80 -4.60
C SER A 168 -9.28 10.65 -3.81
N PHE A 169 -9.67 11.62 -2.98
CA PHE A 169 -10.93 11.58 -2.23
C PHE A 169 -12.06 12.38 -2.91
N GLY A 170 -11.74 13.45 -3.63
CA GLY A 170 -12.73 14.36 -4.19
C GLY A 170 -13.18 14.04 -5.61
N VAL A 171 -12.33 13.40 -6.42
CA VAL A 171 -12.60 13.16 -7.85
C VAL A 171 -12.55 11.68 -8.23
N ASN A 172 -11.90 10.84 -7.42
CA ASN A 172 -11.81 9.42 -7.68
C ASN A 172 -13.20 8.76 -7.69
N GLN A 173 -13.52 8.13 -8.81
CA GLN A 173 -14.81 7.49 -9.05
C GLN A 173 -15.17 6.45 -7.99
N LEU A 174 -14.20 5.67 -7.49
CA LEU A 174 -14.48 4.65 -6.47
C LEU A 174 -14.85 5.26 -5.11
N ALA A 175 -14.19 6.36 -4.74
CA ALA A 175 -14.49 7.08 -3.50
C ALA A 175 -15.87 7.74 -3.56
N ILE A 176 -16.17 8.43 -4.67
CA ILE A 176 -17.47 9.07 -4.89
C ILE A 176 -18.61 8.06 -4.85
N GLN A 177 -18.47 6.90 -5.50
CA GLN A 177 -19.49 5.84 -5.47
C GLN A 177 -19.76 5.31 -4.05
N ARG A 178 -18.72 5.20 -3.22
CA ARG A 178 -18.85 4.81 -1.81
C ARG A 178 -19.62 5.87 -1.03
N TYR A 179 -19.34 7.16 -1.26
CA TYR A 179 -20.07 8.25 -0.61
C TYR A 179 -21.53 8.33 -1.05
N ALA A 180 -21.81 8.16 -2.33
CA ALA A 180 -23.17 8.19 -2.89
C ALA A 180 -24.04 6.99 -2.48
N SER A 181 -23.43 5.92 -1.96
CA SER A 181 -24.14 4.75 -1.43
C SER A 181 -24.61 4.94 0.01
N LEU A 182 -24.24 6.04 0.66
CA LEU A 182 -24.65 6.36 2.03
C LEU A 182 -25.99 7.13 2.03
N PRO A 183 -26.81 6.95 3.08
CA PRO A 183 -28.15 7.52 3.13
C PRO A 183 -28.17 9.04 3.39
N SER A 184 -27.09 9.63 3.94
CA SER A 184 -27.04 11.07 4.22
C SER A 184 -25.66 11.68 4.01
N LEU A 185 -25.65 12.98 3.67
CA LEU A 185 -24.43 13.76 3.47
C LEU A 185 -23.57 13.82 4.75
N HIS A 186 -24.21 13.97 5.91
CA HIS A 186 -23.50 14.01 7.19
C HIS A 186 -22.76 12.70 7.46
N GLN A 187 -23.34 11.56 7.10
CA GLN A 187 -22.66 10.27 7.22
C GLN A 187 -21.48 10.15 6.25
N ALA A 188 -21.61 10.66 5.03
CA ALA A 188 -20.52 10.69 4.06
C ALA A 188 -19.33 11.53 4.55
N GLN A 189 -19.58 12.73 5.09
CA GLN A 189 -18.55 13.58 5.68
C GLN A 189 -17.86 12.90 6.87
N ARG A 190 -18.65 12.31 7.78
CA ARG A 190 -18.13 11.63 8.96
C ARG A 190 -17.23 10.45 8.60
N ILE A 191 -17.56 9.70 7.53
CA ILE A 191 -16.75 8.58 7.04
C ILE A 191 -15.37 9.02 6.56
N ILE A 192 -15.24 10.21 5.96
CA ILE A 192 -13.93 10.74 5.54
C ILE A 192 -13.02 10.90 6.76
N TYR A 193 -13.53 11.50 7.85
CA TYR A 193 -12.76 11.64 9.10
C TYR A 193 -12.41 10.29 9.74
N TRP A 194 -13.36 9.33 9.77
CA TRP A 194 -13.09 7.99 10.27
C TRP A 194 -12.06 7.23 9.42
N THR A 195 -11.94 7.53 8.13
CA THR A 195 -10.96 6.92 7.23
C THR A 195 -9.55 7.48 7.44
N LEU A 196 -9.42 8.73 7.89
CA LEU A 196 -8.13 9.41 8.05
C LEU A 196 -7.24 8.79 9.14
N ILE A 197 -7.83 8.35 10.25
CA ILE A 197 -7.07 7.80 11.39
C ILE A 197 -6.41 6.46 11.02
N PRO A 198 -7.15 5.42 10.56
CA PRO A 198 -6.54 4.16 10.14
C PRO A 198 -5.53 4.33 9.01
N PHE A 199 -5.80 5.26 8.08
CA PHE A 199 -4.89 5.54 6.97
C PHE A 199 -3.56 6.10 7.48
N THR A 200 -3.59 7.10 8.37
CA THR A 200 -2.38 7.66 9.00
C THR A 200 -1.59 6.61 9.77
N VAL A 201 -2.29 5.76 10.54
CA VAL A 201 -1.66 4.65 11.28
C VAL A 201 -0.98 3.68 10.31
N LEU A 202 -1.66 3.28 9.24
CA LEU A 202 -1.11 2.37 8.23
C LEU A 202 0.14 2.94 7.56
N CYS A 203 0.09 4.20 7.08
CA CYS A 203 1.23 4.86 6.47
C CYS A 203 2.43 4.95 7.44
N SER A 204 2.17 5.23 8.72
CA SER A 204 3.23 5.30 9.74
C SER A 204 3.89 3.94 9.97
N ILE A 205 3.10 2.86 10.02
CA ILE A 205 3.58 1.49 10.16
C ILE A 205 4.44 1.09 8.97
N VAL A 206 3.97 1.34 7.74
CA VAL A 206 4.72 0.98 6.52
C VAL A 206 6.01 1.79 6.41
N ALA A 207 5.98 3.09 6.72
CA ALA A 207 7.18 3.93 6.77
C ALA A 207 8.19 3.39 7.79
N PHE A 208 7.71 2.96 8.96
CA PHE A 208 8.58 2.36 9.99
C PHE A 208 9.22 1.05 9.54
N VAL A 209 8.49 0.17 8.84
CA VAL A 209 9.06 -1.02 8.20
C VAL A 209 10.17 -0.64 7.21
N GLY A 210 9.99 0.45 6.45
CA GLY A 210 11.03 1.00 5.57
C GLY A 210 12.31 1.39 6.32
N PHE A 211 12.20 2.02 7.48
CA PHE A 211 13.37 2.34 8.32
C PHE A 211 14.06 1.09 8.88
N ILE A 212 13.30 0.05 9.25
CA ILE A 212 13.91 -1.22 9.68
C ILE A 212 14.64 -1.89 8.51
N ALA A 213 14.06 -1.88 7.31
CA ALA A 213 14.70 -2.41 6.11
C ALA A 213 15.99 -1.63 5.76
N LEU A 214 15.98 -0.30 5.91
CA LEU A 214 17.17 0.53 5.78
C LEU A 214 18.26 0.12 6.77
N ALA A 215 17.91 -0.05 8.05
CA ALA A 215 18.85 -0.50 9.08
C ALA A 215 19.41 -1.89 8.81
N TYR A 216 18.60 -2.79 8.23
CA TYR A 216 19.01 -4.15 7.87
C TYR A 216 20.03 -4.17 6.74
N PHE A 217 19.83 -3.37 5.69
CA PHE A 217 20.69 -3.33 4.50
C PHE A 217 21.78 -2.25 4.53
N TYR A 218 21.89 -1.47 5.62
CA TYR A 218 22.80 -0.32 5.70
C TYR A 218 24.26 -0.65 5.34
N ASN A 219 24.76 -1.81 5.80
CA ASN A 219 26.14 -2.25 5.56
C ASN A 219 26.27 -3.27 4.43
N CYS A 220 25.17 -3.75 3.86
CA CYS A 220 25.17 -4.81 2.86
C CYS A 220 24.06 -4.52 1.85
N ASN A 221 24.43 -3.89 0.73
CA ASN A 221 23.51 -3.56 -0.33
C ASN A 221 23.22 -4.82 -1.18
N PRO A 222 22.00 -5.37 -1.17
CA PRO A 222 21.68 -6.61 -1.85
C PRO A 222 21.71 -6.50 -3.39
N ILE A 223 21.72 -5.27 -3.92
CA ILE A 223 21.88 -5.01 -5.36
C ILE A 223 23.34 -5.25 -5.77
N GLU A 224 24.30 -4.81 -4.95
CA GLU A 224 25.73 -4.95 -5.21
C GLU A 224 26.19 -6.41 -5.04
N THR A 225 25.57 -7.15 -4.12
CA THR A 225 25.84 -8.58 -3.93
C THR A 225 25.18 -9.47 -4.98
N GLY A 226 24.33 -8.91 -5.85
CA GLY A 226 23.61 -9.66 -6.89
C GLY A 226 22.47 -10.54 -6.36
N GLU A 227 22.07 -10.39 -5.10
CA GLU A 227 20.93 -11.11 -4.52
C GLU A 227 19.59 -10.64 -5.12
N ILE A 228 19.51 -9.37 -5.52
CA ILE A 228 18.38 -8.79 -6.25
C ILE A 228 18.85 -8.02 -7.49
N THR A 229 18.09 -8.12 -8.57
CA THR A 229 18.30 -7.35 -9.80
C THR A 229 17.48 -6.06 -9.83
N GLU A 230 16.34 -6.04 -9.15
CA GLU A 230 15.38 -4.93 -9.15
C GLU A 230 15.19 -4.38 -7.74
N THR A 231 15.10 -3.05 -7.62
CA THR A 231 14.89 -2.34 -6.34
C THR A 231 13.58 -2.72 -5.67
N ASP A 232 12.56 -3.05 -6.46
CA ASP A 232 11.22 -3.36 -5.96
C ASP A 232 11.19 -4.69 -5.18
N HIS A 233 12.19 -5.55 -5.38
CA HIS A 233 12.35 -6.81 -4.65
C HIS A 233 12.98 -6.63 -3.27
N LEU A 234 13.51 -5.45 -2.94
CA LEU A 234 14.22 -5.19 -1.68
C LEU A 234 13.34 -5.45 -0.45
N THR A 235 12.11 -4.95 -0.47
CA THR A 235 11.15 -5.10 0.64
C THR A 235 10.71 -6.55 0.80
N ILE A 236 10.61 -7.29 -0.30
CA ILE A 236 10.25 -8.71 -0.33
C ILE A 236 11.40 -9.54 0.22
N LEU A 237 12.64 -9.26 -0.19
CA LEU A 237 13.84 -9.91 0.34
C LEU A 237 13.95 -9.70 1.85
N PHE A 238 13.79 -8.45 2.30
CA PHE A 238 13.75 -8.12 3.73
C PHE A 238 12.69 -8.94 4.46
N ALA A 239 11.46 -8.95 3.98
CA ALA A 239 10.38 -9.70 4.62
C ALA A 239 10.66 -11.21 4.66
N ARG A 240 11.22 -11.78 3.59
CA ARG A 240 11.61 -13.19 3.51
C ARG A 240 12.68 -13.54 4.54
N ASP A 241 13.72 -12.72 4.67
CA ASP A 241 14.85 -13.04 5.54
C ASP A 241 14.54 -12.80 7.02
N ILE A 242 13.65 -11.86 7.32
CA ILE A 242 13.19 -11.61 8.69
C ILE A 242 12.21 -12.70 9.18
N LEU A 243 11.42 -13.30 8.29
CA LEU A 243 10.39 -14.29 8.64
C LEU A 243 10.87 -15.76 8.55
N ARG A 244 12.15 -16.00 8.24
CA ARG A 244 12.76 -17.33 8.18
C ARG A 244 13.27 -17.78 9.54
#